data_AF-A0A3G5T8S0-F1
#
_entry.id   AF-A0A3G5T8S0-F1
#
_cell.length_a   1.000
_cell.length_b   1.000
_cell.length_c   1.000
_cell.angle_alpha   90.00
_cell.angle_beta   90.00
_cell.angle_gamma   90.00
#
_symmetry.space_group_name_H-M   'P 1'
#
loop_
_entity.id
_entity.type
_entity.pdbx_description
1 polymer ?
#
loop_
_entity_poly.entity_id
_entity_poly.type
_entity_poly.pdbx_seq_one_letter_code
_entity_poly.pdbx_strand_id
1 'polypeptide(L)'
;MAMTRGESGVQPPAGAAGGLVCRGLTKSFPGIRALDGVDVDVPYGSVEVILGENGAGKSTLMKILSGVHGPDSGSMTLDGQEYRPATPKAAIAAGVAMIHQEMNLVPGMSVAENIFLGRQPRRRGGVDYREMTRAATDIVRRVGLRVDVTRPVGSLSVAAQQQVEIAKALSLEARILILDEPTAALGAEESERLFEIVDELRADGVGFAYITHRLREVERVGDRVVVMRDGRRVASWDRADVDVDTLVEAMVDRTVDQVYPEPRAPESGELLRVEGLGRAGAFSGVSFTLHRGEVLGIAGLVGAGRTELARALFGAEPADRGRIVAGDRELEIASPIDAIEAGIVLVPEDRKASGLVLGMPVQDNVALPSLRDLTDGGVVRRSRVRDMARNLAQRFDIRGRPGQAAGTLSGGNHRRIARRPGWSSGCRCRTTSHCPRCVISPTGAWCGGRECATWPGTSPSGSTSVAGPARRPARSPAVISRRRSSPSGFRSGRAW
;
A
#
# COMPACT_ATOMS: atom_id res chain seq x y z
N MET A 1 3.01 -46.57 30.10
CA MET A 1 4.22 -46.69 29.26
C MET A 1 4.68 -45.29 28.95
N ALA A 2 5.81 -44.88 29.53
CA ALA A 2 6.33 -43.53 29.45
C ALA A 2 6.79 -43.24 28.01
N MET A 3 6.21 -42.23 27.37
CA MET A 3 6.75 -41.66 26.14
C MET A 3 7.89 -40.73 26.53
N THR A 4 9.09 -41.18 26.23
CA THR A 4 10.36 -40.46 26.23
C THR A 4 10.28 -39.18 25.39
N ARG A 5 11.06 -38.17 25.79
CA ARG A 5 11.29 -36.91 25.07
C ARG A 5 11.39 -37.17 23.56
N GLY A 6 10.36 -36.77 22.82
CA GLY A 6 10.38 -36.79 21.36
C GLY A 6 11.13 -35.58 20.85
N GLU A 7 12.28 -35.83 20.23
CA GLU A 7 12.95 -34.96 19.29
C GLU A 7 11.97 -34.68 18.12
N SER A 8 11.16 -33.63 18.23
CA SER A 8 10.34 -33.10 17.13
C SER A 8 10.73 -31.67 16.79
N GLY A 9 12.04 -31.39 16.88
CA GLY A 9 12.63 -30.23 16.24
C GLY A 9 12.58 -30.42 14.73
N VAL A 10 12.10 -29.41 14.00
CA VAL A 10 12.27 -29.31 12.54
C VAL A 10 13.76 -29.08 12.30
N GLN A 11 14.56 -30.13 12.37
CA GLN A 11 16.00 -30.03 12.24
C GLN A 11 16.36 -30.25 10.76
N PRO A 12 16.85 -29.22 10.03
CA PRO A 12 17.26 -29.40 8.64
C PRO A 12 18.40 -30.44 8.56
N PRO A 13 18.46 -31.24 7.48
CA PRO A 13 19.53 -32.24 7.33
C PRO A 13 20.90 -31.55 7.40
N ALA A 14 21.77 -32.06 8.27
CA ALA A 14 23.11 -31.52 8.45
C ALA A 14 23.93 -31.64 7.16
N GLY A 15 24.41 -30.50 6.63
CA GLY A 15 25.57 -30.49 5.72
C GLY A 15 25.41 -29.89 4.32
N ALA A 16 24.28 -29.27 3.95
CA ALA A 16 24.20 -28.50 2.71
C ALA A 16 23.48 -27.16 2.95
N ALA A 17 23.95 -26.10 2.32
CA ALA A 17 23.24 -24.82 2.22
C ALA A 17 21.91 -25.02 1.47
N GLY A 18 20.88 -25.45 2.21
CA GLY A 18 19.53 -25.74 1.71
C GLY A 18 18.61 -24.53 1.81
N GLY A 19 17.42 -24.65 1.24
CA GLY A 19 16.45 -23.55 1.14
C GLY A 19 15.78 -23.49 -0.23
N LEU A 20 14.97 -22.45 -0.41
CA LEU A 20 14.25 -22.19 -1.66
C LEU A 20 15.09 -21.27 -2.54
N VAL A 21 15.40 -21.73 -3.74
CA VAL A 21 16.21 -21.01 -4.73
C VAL A 21 15.35 -20.79 -5.96
N CYS A 22 15.21 -19.54 -6.37
CA CYS A 22 14.42 -19.16 -7.55
C CYS A 22 15.32 -18.50 -8.59
N ARG A 23 15.21 -18.93 -9.85
CA ARG A 23 16.01 -18.42 -10.97
C ARG A 23 15.13 -18.04 -12.15
N GLY A 24 15.30 -16.82 -12.64
CA GLY A 24 14.69 -16.32 -13.87
C GLY A 24 13.16 -16.37 -13.89
N LEU A 25 12.50 -16.18 -12.74
CA LEU A 25 11.05 -16.30 -12.67
C LEU A 25 10.37 -15.22 -13.50
N THR A 26 9.50 -15.64 -14.40
CA THR A 26 8.62 -14.73 -15.14
C THR A 26 7.16 -15.04 -14.90
N LYS A 27 6.33 -14.01 -14.92
CA LYS A 27 4.88 -14.14 -14.88
C LYS A 27 4.20 -12.99 -15.59
N SER A 28 3.30 -13.32 -16.50
CA SER A 28 2.48 -12.38 -17.24
C SER A 28 1.01 -12.63 -16.98
N PHE A 29 0.26 -11.54 -16.86
CA PHE A 29 -1.19 -11.53 -16.88
C PHE A 29 -1.66 -10.68 -18.07
N PRO A 30 -2.92 -10.76 -18.52
CA PRO A 30 -3.39 -9.97 -19.65
C PRO A 30 -3.11 -8.48 -19.50
N GLY A 31 -2.16 -7.95 -20.28
CA GLY A 31 -1.77 -6.54 -20.28
C GLY A 31 -0.73 -6.11 -19.23
N ILE A 32 -0.16 -7.03 -18.44
CA ILE A 32 0.92 -6.70 -17.49
C ILE A 32 1.91 -7.85 -17.37
N ARG A 33 3.20 -7.54 -17.50
CA ARG A 33 4.28 -8.45 -17.09
C ARG A 33 4.55 -8.21 -15.62
N ALA A 34 4.08 -9.12 -14.77
CA ALA A 34 4.14 -8.98 -13.32
C ALA A 34 5.49 -9.39 -12.74
N LEU A 35 6.17 -10.37 -13.36
CA LEU A 35 7.56 -10.71 -13.10
C LEU A 35 8.34 -10.90 -14.40
N ASP A 36 9.58 -10.43 -14.42
CA ASP A 36 10.49 -10.44 -15.54
C ASP A 36 11.90 -10.85 -15.08
N GLY A 37 12.16 -12.15 -15.05
CA GLY A 37 13.49 -12.70 -14.79
C GLY A 37 13.95 -12.49 -13.35
N VAL A 38 13.07 -12.73 -12.39
CA VAL A 38 13.36 -12.49 -10.96
C VAL A 38 14.08 -13.68 -10.34
N ASP A 39 15.20 -13.39 -9.69
CA ASP A 39 15.94 -14.35 -8.85
C ASP A 39 15.76 -13.97 -7.38
N VAL A 40 15.39 -14.94 -6.54
CA VAL A 40 15.24 -14.76 -5.09
C VAL A 40 15.63 -16.07 -4.41
N ASP A 41 16.42 -15.96 -3.35
CA ASP A 41 16.86 -17.08 -2.54
C ASP A 41 16.38 -16.89 -1.11
N VAL A 42 15.84 -17.95 -0.52
CA VAL A 42 15.40 -17.98 0.88
C VAL A 42 16.14 -19.14 1.56
N PRO A 43 17.34 -18.86 2.10
CA PRO A 43 18.10 -19.85 2.85
C PRO A 43 17.39 -20.22 4.15
N TYR A 44 17.61 -21.44 4.64
CA TYR A 44 17.21 -21.81 6.00
C TYR A 44 17.95 -20.97 7.05
N GLY A 45 17.29 -20.71 8.17
CA GLY A 45 17.84 -19.94 9.28
C GLY A 45 18.22 -18.48 8.95
N SER A 46 17.66 -17.95 7.85
CA SER A 46 17.93 -16.59 7.39
C SER A 46 16.65 -15.87 6.96
N VAL A 47 16.67 -14.55 7.04
CA VAL A 47 15.59 -13.65 6.65
C VAL A 47 15.97 -12.88 5.40
N GLU A 48 15.37 -13.29 4.28
CA GLU A 48 15.42 -12.57 3.00
C GLU A 48 14.32 -11.51 2.98
N VAL A 49 14.70 -10.24 3.11
CA VAL A 49 13.76 -9.11 3.07
C VAL A 49 13.51 -8.69 1.64
N ILE A 50 12.24 -8.66 1.23
CA ILE A 50 11.83 -8.28 -0.12
C ILE A 50 11.13 -6.92 -0.06
N LEU A 51 11.86 -5.89 -0.48
CA LEU A 51 11.40 -4.51 -0.60
C LEU A 51 10.87 -4.21 -2.00
N GLY A 52 10.07 -3.15 -2.10
CA GLY A 52 9.61 -2.62 -3.37
C GLY A 52 8.35 -1.81 -3.22
N GLU A 53 8.00 -1.02 -4.23
CA GLU A 53 6.74 -0.28 -4.20
C GLU A 53 5.52 -1.19 -4.38
N ASN A 54 4.34 -0.59 -4.18
CA ASN A 54 3.08 -1.21 -4.57
C ASN A 54 3.05 -1.41 -6.09
N GLY A 55 2.93 -2.68 -6.53
CA GLY A 55 2.97 -3.03 -7.95
C GLY A 55 4.34 -3.47 -8.46
N ALA A 56 5.36 -3.56 -7.58
CA ALA A 56 6.69 -4.06 -7.92
C ALA A 56 6.74 -5.56 -8.29
N GLY A 57 5.67 -6.33 -8.06
CA GLY A 57 5.61 -7.77 -8.35
C GLY A 57 5.72 -8.67 -7.12
N LYS A 58 5.95 -8.13 -5.91
CA LYS A 58 6.11 -8.89 -4.65
C LYS A 58 4.99 -9.90 -4.41
N SER A 59 3.73 -9.47 -4.42
CA SER A 59 2.59 -10.38 -4.20
C SER A 59 2.45 -11.44 -5.30
N THR A 60 2.89 -11.15 -6.53
CA THR A 60 2.92 -12.16 -7.61
C THR A 60 4.00 -13.20 -7.35
N LEU A 61 5.20 -12.76 -6.93
CA LEU A 61 6.28 -13.65 -6.50
C LEU A 61 5.80 -14.58 -5.39
N MET A 62 5.21 -14.03 -4.32
CA MET A 62 4.72 -14.84 -3.19
C MET A 62 3.65 -15.85 -3.59
N LYS A 63 2.71 -15.47 -4.45
CA LYS A 63 1.70 -16.39 -5.00
C LYS A 63 2.33 -17.52 -5.82
N ILE A 64 3.48 -17.29 -6.43
CA ILE A 64 4.24 -18.34 -7.12
C ILE A 64 4.92 -19.26 -6.12
N LEU A 65 5.63 -18.69 -5.13
CA LEU A 65 6.32 -19.48 -4.10
C LEU A 65 5.34 -20.31 -3.27
N SER A 66 4.12 -19.83 -3.06
CA SER A 66 3.06 -20.54 -2.32
C SER A 66 2.18 -21.45 -3.20
N GLY A 67 2.47 -21.61 -4.49
CA GLY A 67 1.71 -22.51 -5.37
C GLY A 67 0.29 -22.05 -5.71
N VAL A 68 -0.06 -20.77 -5.49
CA VAL A 68 -1.32 -20.15 -5.97
C VAL A 68 -1.26 -19.92 -7.48
N HIS A 69 -0.09 -19.59 -8.00
CA HIS A 69 0.18 -19.42 -9.44
C HIS A 69 1.44 -20.19 -9.83
N GLY A 70 1.46 -20.77 -11.05
CA GLY A 70 2.70 -21.27 -11.62
C GLY A 70 3.47 -20.14 -12.34
N PRO A 71 4.81 -20.15 -12.36
CA PRO A 71 5.58 -19.25 -13.22
C PRO A 71 5.38 -19.60 -14.69
N ASP A 72 5.52 -18.63 -15.59
CA ASP A 72 5.47 -18.86 -17.04
C ASP A 72 6.83 -19.39 -17.57
N SER A 73 7.92 -18.91 -16.98
CA SER A 73 9.29 -19.42 -17.20
C SER A 73 10.14 -19.27 -15.94
N GLY A 74 11.33 -19.87 -15.96
CA GLY A 74 12.25 -19.92 -14.82
C GLY A 74 12.12 -21.24 -14.05
N SER A 75 12.95 -21.40 -13.02
CA SER A 75 13.00 -22.62 -12.20
C SER A 75 13.01 -22.25 -10.72
N MET A 76 12.39 -23.11 -9.91
CA MET A 76 12.52 -23.06 -8.46
C MET A 76 13.01 -24.42 -7.97
N THR A 77 13.89 -24.42 -6.98
CA THR A 77 14.35 -25.63 -6.32
C THR A 77 14.25 -25.47 -4.81
N LEU A 78 13.83 -26.52 -4.12
CA LEU A 78 13.83 -26.60 -2.67
C LEU A 78 14.77 -27.74 -2.27
N ASP A 79 15.83 -27.43 -1.52
CA ASP A 79 16.86 -28.40 -1.13
C ASP A 79 17.51 -29.10 -2.34
N GLY A 80 17.69 -28.33 -3.43
CA GLY A 80 18.22 -28.81 -4.70
C GLY A 80 17.26 -29.66 -5.53
N GLN A 81 16.08 -30.01 -5.00
CA GLN A 81 15.04 -30.74 -5.74
C GLN A 81 14.12 -29.76 -6.47
N GLU A 82 13.61 -30.16 -7.63
CA GLU A 82 12.66 -29.32 -8.38
C GLU A 82 11.44 -28.98 -7.52
N TYR A 83 11.16 -27.68 -7.39
CA TYR A 83 10.05 -27.16 -6.62
C TYR A 83 9.04 -26.51 -7.57
N ARG A 84 7.91 -27.17 -7.80
CA ARG A 84 6.86 -26.64 -8.69
C ARG A 84 5.47 -26.97 -8.14
N PRO A 85 5.06 -26.37 -7.01
CA PRO A 85 3.79 -26.68 -6.37
C PRO A 85 2.62 -26.30 -7.30
N ALA A 86 1.75 -27.25 -7.60
CA ALA A 86 0.54 -27.00 -8.39
C ALA A 86 -0.59 -26.34 -7.57
N THR A 87 -0.49 -26.40 -6.23
CA THR A 87 -1.49 -25.86 -5.30
C THR A 87 -0.82 -25.39 -4.00
N PRO A 88 -1.48 -24.53 -3.21
CA PRO A 88 -1.00 -24.15 -1.87
C PRO A 88 -0.83 -25.33 -0.92
N LYS A 89 -1.70 -26.34 -1.02
CA LYS A 89 -1.57 -27.57 -0.23
C LYS A 89 -0.27 -28.32 -0.57
N ALA A 90 0.12 -28.35 -1.84
CA ALA A 90 1.38 -28.96 -2.26
C ALA A 90 2.61 -28.16 -1.78
N ALA A 91 2.53 -26.83 -1.82
CA ALA A 91 3.58 -25.96 -1.28
C ALA A 91 3.80 -26.20 0.22
N ILE A 92 2.70 -26.25 0.98
CA ILE A 92 2.70 -26.54 2.42
C ILE A 92 3.27 -27.93 2.70
N ALA A 93 2.86 -28.95 1.95
CA ALA A 93 3.38 -30.31 2.11
C ALA A 93 4.89 -30.42 1.83
N ALA A 94 5.44 -29.53 1.01
CA ALA A 94 6.88 -29.41 0.80
C ALA A 94 7.59 -28.58 1.89
N GLY A 95 6.85 -28.00 2.83
CA GLY A 95 7.38 -27.19 3.92
C GLY A 95 7.44 -25.69 3.64
N VAL A 96 6.71 -25.17 2.65
CA VAL A 96 6.62 -23.73 2.34
C VAL A 96 5.22 -23.21 2.68
N ALA A 97 5.13 -22.32 3.66
CA ALA A 97 3.86 -21.72 4.07
C ALA A 97 3.88 -20.19 3.93
N MET A 98 2.72 -19.61 3.64
CA MET A 98 2.55 -18.16 3.50
C MET A 98 1.56 -17.63 4.52
N ILE A 99 1.92 -16.52 5.17
CA ILE A 99 1.06 -15.74 6.05
C ILE A 99 0.74 -14.44 5.32
N HIS A 100 -0.55 -14.19 5.12
CA HIS A 100 -1.05 -13.06 4.35
C HIS A 100 -1.28 -11.84 5.24
N GLN A 101 -1.29 -10.66 4.61
CA GLN A 101 -1.62 -9.39 5.26
C GLN A 101 -3.04 -9.36 5.83
N GLU A 102 -4.02 -9.93 5.11
CA GLU A 102 -5.37 -10.19 5.61
C GLU A 102 -5.38 -11.57 6.28
N MET A 103 -5.85 -11.66 7.53
CA MET A 103 -5.82 -12.93 8.28
C MET A 103 -6.77 -13.96 7.67
N ASN A 104 -6.30 -15.20 7.55
CA ASN A 104 -7.06 -16.34 7.03
C ASN A 104 -7.57 -17.22 8.18
N LEU A 105 -8.13 -16.56 9.19
CA LEU A 105 -8.73 -17.17 10.36
C LEU A 105 -10.25 -17.14 10.23
N VAL A 106 -10.90 -18.20 10.69
CA VAL A 106 -12.37 -18.28 10.78
C VAL A 106 -12.78 -17.73 12.15
N PRO A 107 -13.35 -16.52 12.24
CA PRO A 107 -13.50 -15.81 13.52
C PRO A 107 -14.36 -16.56 14.55
N GLY A 108 -15.37 -17.28 14.08
CA GLY A 108 -16.30 -18.07 14.90
C GLY A 108 -15.76 -19.41 15.39
N MET A 109 -14.61 -19.87 14.87
CA MET A 109 -13.97 -21.11 15.30
C MET A 109 -12.96 -20.84 16.41
N SER A 110 -12.72 -21.83 17.26
CA SER A 110 -11.71 -21.72 18.31
C SER A 110 -10.29 -21.57 17.72
N VAL A 111 -9.34 -21.10 18.54
CA VAL A 111 -7.93 -21.05 18.16
C VAL A 111 -7.42 -22.44 17.76
N ALA A 112 -7.74 -23.47 18.54
CA ALA A 112 -7.34 -24.84 18.26
C ALA A 112 -7.90 -25.34 16.92
N GLU A 113 -9.18 -25.10 16.64
CA GLU A 113 -9.79 -25.50 15.38
C GLU A 113 -9.23 -24.73 14.18
N ASN A 114 -8.88 -23.46 14.34
CA ASN A 114 -8.21 -22.67 13.30
C ASN A 114 -6.82 -23.21 12.97
N ILE A 115 -6.03 -23.56 13.99
CA ILE A 115 -4.69 -24.15 13.83
C ILE A 115 -4.80 -25.48 13.07
N PHE A 116 -5.75 -26.34 13.45
CA PHE A 116 -5.90 -27.68 12.87
C PHE A 116 -6.92 -27.77 11.72
N LEU A 117 -7.32 -26.65 11.13
CA LEU A 117 -8.35 -26.63 10.10
C LEU A 117 -7.95 -27.49 8.88
N GLY A 118 -8.78 -28.49 8.56
CA GLY A 118 -8.54 -29.44 7.45
C GLY A 118 -7.59 -30.60 7.79
N ARG A 119 -7.13 -30.67 9.04
CA ARG A 119 -6.19 -31.66 9.56
C ARG A 119 -6.50 -32.02 11.02
N GLN A 120 -7.79 -32.04 11.34
CA GLN A 120 -8.22 -32.31 12.71
C GLN A 120 -7.75 -33.71 13.13
N PRO A 121 -7.11 -33.86 14.31
CA PRO A 121 -6.71 -35.17 14.81
C PRO A 121 -7.96 -36.04 14.95
N ARG A 122 -7.85 -37.32 14.55
CA ARG A 122 -8.98 -38.25 14.55
C ARG A 122 -8.76 -39.38 15.53
N ARG A 123 -9.82 -39.74 16.26
CA ARG A 123 -9.84 -40.91 17.13
C ARG A 123 -11.18 -41.62 17.01
N ARG A 124 -11.14 -42.92 16.72
CA ARG A 124 -12.33 -43.77 16.53
C ARG A 124 -13.38 -43.16 15.58
N GLY A 125 -12.94 -42.65 14.42
CA GLY A 125 -13.82 -42.10 13.39
C GLY A 125 -14.26 -40.65 13.58
N GLY A 126 -14.21 -40.11 14.81
CA GLY A 126 -14.50 -38.71 15.14
C GLY A 126 -13.27 -37.83 15.28
N VAL A 127 -13.49 -36.52 15.45
CA VAL A 127 -12.44 -35.54 15.78
C VAL A 127 -12.05 -35.67 17.25
N ASP A 128 -10.76 -35.77 17.55
CA ASP A 128 -10.22 -35.78 18.91
C ASP A 128 -9.94 -34.35 19.39
N TYR A 129 -10.98 -33.68 19.91
CA TYR A 129 -10.86 -32.33 20.43
C TYR A 129 -9.90 -32.20 21.62
N ARG A 130 -9.70 -33.28 22.40
CA ARG A 130 -8.77 -33.24 23.54
C ARG A 130 -7.33 -33.18 23.04
N GLU A 131 -7.00 -34.01 22.07
CA GLU A 131 -5.68 -33.98 21.44
C GLU A 131 -5.45 -32.66 20.71
N MET A 132 -6.45 -32.19 19.95
CA MET A 132 -6.37 -30.91 19.24
C MET A 132 -6.09 -29.74 20.19
N THR A 133 -6.79 -29.68 21.33
CA THR A 133 -6.61 -28.63 22.33
C THR A 133 -5.22 -28.70 22.98
N ARG A 134 -4.74 -29.91 23.31
CA ARG A 134 -3.38 -30.12 23.87
C ARG A 134 -2.31 -29.67 22.89
N ALA A 135 -2.33 -30.21 21.68
CA ALA A 135 -1.36 -29.88 20.64
C ALA A 135 -1.40 -28.38 20.30
N ALA A 136 -2.59 -27.78 20.19
CA ALA A 136 -2.73 -26.34 19.95
C ALA A 136 -2.11 -25.52 21.09
N THR A 137 -2.31 -25.93 22.35
CA THR A 137 -1.74 -25.26 23.52
C THR A 137 -0.21 -25.25 23.47
N ASP A 138 0.40 -26.37 23.07
CA ASP A 138 1.85 -26.48 22.97
C ASP A 138 2.40 -25.61 21.82
N ILE A 139 1.70 -25.59 20.68
CA ILE A 139 2.08 -24.76 19.52
C ILE A 139 1.96 -23.26 19.84
N VAL A 140 0.85 -22.80 20.44
CA VAL A 140 0.70 -21.36 20.73
C VAL A 140 1.71 -20.87 21.78
N ARG A 141 2.13 -21.74 22.71
CA ARG A 141 3.19 -21.41 23.67
C ARG A 141 4.54 -21.19 23.00
N ARG A 142 4.85 -21.92 21.91
CA ARG A 142 6.09 -21.73 21.14
C ARG A 142 6.17 -20.38 20.44
N VAL A 143 5.03 -19.73 20.17
CA VAL A 143 4.99 -18.37 19.61
C VAL A 143 4.74 -17.30 20.69
N GLY A 144 5.00 -17.63 21.96
CA GLY A 144 4.83 -16.73 23.09
C GLY A 144 3.37 -16.38 23.42
N LEU A 145 2.38 -17.02 22.81
CA LEU A 145 0.96 -16.71 22.99
C LEU A 145 0.37 -17.50 24.16
N ARG A 146 -0.08 -16.79 25.20
CA ARG A 146 -0.78 -17.36 26.37
C ARG A 146 -2.27 -17.05 26.31
N VAL A 147 -3.02 -17.91 25.61
CA VAL A 147 -4.48 -17.80 25.50
C VAL A 147 -5.15 -19.15 25.75
N ASP A 148 -6.41 -19.11 26.15
CA ASP A 148 -7.27 -20.28 26.09
C ASP A 148 -7.51 -20.63 24.62
N VAL A 149 -7.00 -21.78 24.16
CA VAL A 149 -7.12 -22.18 22.74
C VAL A 149 -8.52 -22.65 22.36
N THR A 150 -9.43 -22.80 23.32
CA THR A 150 -10.83 -23.22 23.08
C THR A 150 -11.76 -22.03 22.78
N ARG A 151 -11.30 -20.80 23.01
CA ARG A 151 -12.10 -19.59 22.72
C ARG A 151 -12.10 -19.25 21.22
N PRO A 152 -13.17 -18.59 20.71
CA PRO A 152 -13.21 -18.13 19.33
C PRO A 152 -12.06 -17.17 19.00
N VAL A 153 -11.39 -17.40 17.87
CA VAL A 153 -10.21 -16.63 17.47
C VAL A 153 -10.54 -15.15 17.22
N GLY A 154 -11.76 -14.85 16.76
CA GLY A 154 -12.22 -13.47 16.54
C GLY A 154 -12.36 -12.64 17.81
N SER A 155 -12.32 -13.28 18.99
CA SER A 155 -12.33 -12.59 20.28
C SER A 155 -10.94 -12.15 20.76
N LEU A 156 -9.88 -12.49 20.01
CA LEU A 156 -8.50 -12.12 20.34
C LEU A 156 -8.13 -10.75 19.74
N SER A 157 -7.10 -10.11 20.29
CA SER A 157 -6.50 -8.91 19.69
C SER A 157 -5.86 -9.25 18.34
N VAL A 158 -5.71 -8.26 17.47
CA VAL A 158 -5.08 -8.41 16.14
C VAL A 158 -3.68 -9.05 16.25
N ALA A 159 -2.88 -8.64 17.23
CA ALA A 159 -1.57 -9.22 17.47
C ALA A 159 -1.62 -10.70 17.86
N ALA A 160 -2.55 -11.06 18.76
CA ALA A 160 -2.73 -12.45 19.16
C ALA A 160 -3.23 -13.30 17.98
N GLN A 161 -4.11 -12.77 17.13
CA GLN A 161 -4.54 -13.45 15.91
C GLN A 161 -3.36 -13.67 14.93
N GLN A 162 -2.45 -12.70 14.79
CA GLN A 162 -1.23 -12.86 13.99
C GLN A 162 -0.34 -13.99 14.54
N GLN A 163 -0.16 -14.07 15.86
CA GLN A 163 0.57 -15.18 16.48
C GLN A 163 -0.12 -16.53 16.23
N VAL A 164 -1.46 -16.57 16.17
CA VAL A 164 -2.21 -17.79 15.79
C VAL A 164 -1.94 -18.21 14.35
N GLU A 165 -1.82 -17.28 13.40
CA GLU A 165 -1.42 -17.62 12.02
C GLU A 165 0.01 -18.19 11.95
N ILE A 166 0.94 -17.64 12.73
CA ILE A 166 2.31 -18.19 12.83
C ILE A 166 2.27 -19.58 13.45
N ALA A 167 1.55 -19.76 14.55
CA ALA A 167 1.33 -21.06 15.18
C ALA A 167 0.74 -22.08 14.20
N LYS A 168 -0.27 -21.69 13.41
CA LYS A 168 -0.86 -22.52 12.36
C LYS A 168 0.15 -22.90 11.29
N ALA A 169 1.00 -21.97 10.85
CA ALA A 169 2.06 -22.25 9.89
C ALA A 169 3.11 -23.23 10.44
N LEU A 170 3.55 -23.06 11.69
CA LEU A 170 4.49 -23.97 12.35
C LEU A 170 3.91 -25.36 12.57
N SER A 171 2.63 -25.43 12.89
CA SER A 171 1.89 -26.69 12.99
C SER A 171 1.91 -27.46 11.66
N LEU A 172 2.10 -26.80 10.52
CA LEU A 172 2.24 -27.44 9.18
C LEU A 172 3.67 -27.90 8.90
N GLU A 173 4.56 -27.90 9.90
CA GLU A 173 5.97 -28.27 9.72
C GLU A 173 6.66 -27.41 8.64
N ALA A 174 6.25 -26.14 8.54
CA ALA A 174 6.81 -25.21 7.58
C ALA A 174 8.29 -24.94 7.93
N ARG A 175 9.16 -25.14 6.93
CA ARG A 175 10.60 -24.87 6.97
C ARG A 175 10.95 -23.52 6.33
N ILE A 176 10.06 -23.03 5.46
CA ILE A 176 10.12 -21.69 4.87
C ILE A 176 8.80 -20.98 5.12
N LEU A 177 8.89 -19.79 5.71
CA LEU A 177 7.76 -18.91 5.97
C LEU A 177 7.84 -17.66 5.13
N ILE A 178 6.76 -17.38 4.41
CA ILE A 178 6.60 -16.17 3.61
C ILE A 178 5.65 -15.23 4.36
N LEU A 179 6.13 -14.07 4.80
CA LEU A 179 5.36 -13.10 5.59
C LEU A 179 5.04 -11.85 4.76
N ASP A 180 3.76 -11.59 4.52
CA ASP A 180 3.28 -10.43 3.74
C ASP A 180 2.87 -9.25 4.63
N GLU A 181 3.72 -8.24 4.75
CA GLU A 181 3.51 -7.03 5.57
C GLU A 181 2.96 -7.34 6.99
N PRO A 182 3.62 -8.23 7.77
CA PRO A 182 3.01 -8.85 8.94
C PRO A 182 2.80 -7.89 10.13
N THR A 183 3.39 -6.69 10.08
CA THR A 183 3.30 -5.62 11.10
C THR A 183 2.34 -4.50 10.70
N ALA A 184 1.68 -4.59 9.53
CA ALA A 184 0.90 -3.48 8.98
C ALA A 184 -0.20 -2.98 9.92
N ALA A 185 -0.80 -3.89 10.70
CA ALA A 185 -1.88 -3.61 11.65
C ALA A 185 -1.44 -3.66 13.13
N LEU A 186 -0.12 -3.73 13.40
CA LEU A 186 0.42 -3.88 14.75
C LEU A 186 1.03 -2.57 15.26
N GLY A 187 0.98 -2.36 16.58
CA GLY A 187 1.73 -1.31 17.26
C GLY A 187 3.21 -1.67 17.40
N ALA A 188 4.00 -0.75 17.96
CA ALA A 188 5.44 -0.93 18.10
C ALA A 188 5.79 -2.11 19.01
N GLU A 189 5.15 -2.23 20.18
CA GLU A 189 5.37 -3.33 21.10
C GLU A 189 4.95 -4.68 20.52
N GLU A 190 3.82 -4.73 19.80
CA GLU A 190 3.37 -5.97 19.16
C GLU A 190 4.26 -6.38 17.99
N SER A 191 4.80 -5.41 17.26
CA SER A 191 5.78 -5.67 16.19
C SER A 191 7.08 -6.24 16.76
N GLU A 192 7.55 -5.74 17.90
CA GLU A 192 8.76 -6.27 18.54
C GLU A 192 8.59 -7.73 18.97
N ARG A 193 7.45 -8.07 19.58
CA ARG A 193 7.11 -9.47 19.92
C ARG A 193 7.09 -10.38 18.69
N LEU A 194 6.63 -9.86 17.54
CA LEU A 194 6.69 -10.61 16.29
C LEU A 194 8.15 -10.84 15.85
N PHE A 195 9.02 -9.83 15.97
CA PHE A 195 10.44 -9.99 15.63
C PHE A 195 11.13 -11.00 16.53
N GLU A 196 10.85 -11.00 17.84
CA GLU A 196 11.35 -12.01 18.78
C GLU A 196 10.97 -13.44 18.33
N ILE A 197 9.72 -13.65 17.91
CA ILE A 197 9.28 -14.95 17.38
C ILE A 197 10.02 -15.31 16.09
N VAL A 198 10.24 -14.35 15.20
CA VAL A 198 11.02 -14.59 13.97
C VAL A 198 12.46 -14.98 14.33
N ASP A 199 13.08 -14.31 15.29
CA ASP A 199 14.43 -14.60 15.76
C ASP A 199 14.54 -16.02 16.35
N GLU A 200 13.58 -16.44 17.18
CA GLU A 200 13.52 -17.79 17.76
C GLU A 200 13.37 -18.87 16.67
N LEU A 201 12.43 -18.69 15.76
CA LEU A 201 12.18 -19.65 14.68
C LEU A 201 13.33 -19.72 13.67
N ARG A 202 13.96 -18.57 13.42
CA ARG A 202 15.17 -18.49 12.61
C ARG A 202 16.30 -19.28 13.27
N ALA A 203 16.49 -19.16 14.59
CA ALA A 203 17.47 -19.96 15.33
C ALA A 203 17.18 -21.47 15.26
N ASP A 204 15.90 -21.85 15.19
CA ASP A 204 15.45 -23.23 14.91
C ASP A 204 15.69 -23.68 13.45
N GLY A 205 16.20 -22.80 12.58
CA GLY A 205 16.53 -23.11 11.19
C GLY A 205 15.44 -22.80 10.17
N VAL A 206 14.34 -22.13 10.56
CA VAL A 206 13.30 -21.70 9.61
C VAL A 206 13.82 -20.56 8.74
N GLY A 207 13.62 -20.67 7.42
CA GLY A 207 13.92 -19.61 6.46
C GLY A 207 12.74 -18.66 6.27
N PHE A 208 13.00 -17.36 6.10
CA PHE A 208 11.96 -16.35 5.97
C PHE A 208 12.09 -15.55 4.68
N ALA A 209 10.98 -15.44 3.94
CA ALA A 209 10.79 -14.38 2.94
C ALA A 209 9.93 -13.28 3.58
N TYR A 210 10.55 -12.19 4.00
CA TYR A 210 9.90 -11.11 4.76
C TYR A 210 9.58 -9.93 3.83
N ILE A 211 8.30 -9.71 3.54
CA ILE A 211 7.87 -8.64 2.65
C ILE A 211 7.46 -7.45 3.49
N THR A 212 8.12 -6.32 3.25
CA THR A 212 7.78 -5.06 3.93
C THR A 212 8.05 -3.85 3.02
N HIS A 213 7.48 -2.72 3.40
CA HIS A 213 7.83 -1.40 2.89
C HIS A 213 8.30 -0.46 4.01
N ARG A 214 8.48 -1.00 5.23
CA ARG A 214 8.91 -0.26 6.42
C ARG A 214 10.40 -0.50 6.63
N LEU A 215 11.21 0.51 6.33
CA LEU A 215 12.67 0.39 6.33
C LEU A 215 13.26 0.07 7.71
N ARG A 216 12.62 0.52 8.79
CA ARG A 216 13.02 0.17 10.17
C ARG A 216 12.98 -1.34 10.46
N GLU A 217 12.12 -2.07 9.75
CA GLU A 217 12.01 -3.52 9.93
C GLU A 217 13.16 -4.25 9.25
N VAL A 218 13.67 -3.70 8.14
CA VAL A 218 14.80 -4.25 7.38
C VAL A 218 16.02 -4.39 8.28
N GLU A 219 16.38 -3.32 8.97
CA GLU A 219 17.53 -3.30 9.90
C GLU A 219 17.31 -4.22 11.11
N ARG A 220 16.05 -4.37 11.57
CA ARG A 220 15.73 -5.15 12.77
C ARG A 220 15.74 -6.66 12.55
N VAL A 221 15.23 -7.12 11.40
CA VAL A 221 14.98 -8.57 11.16
C VAL A 221 15.74 -9.13 9.97
N GLY A 222 16.20 -8.28 9.05
CA GLY A 222 16.80 -8.72 7.80
C GLY A 222 18.22 -9.25 7.96
N ASP A 223 18.52 -10.32 7.22
CA ASP A 223 19.90 -10.70 6.93
C ASP A 223 20.33 -10.20 5.57
N ARG A 224 19.43 -10.31 4.59
CA ARG A 224 19.65 -9.95 3.20
C ARG A 224 18.47 -9.14 2.71
N VAL A 225 18.72 -8.30 1.72
CA VAL A 225 17.70 -7.40 1.18
C VAL A 225 17.68 -7.50 -0.32
N VAL A 226 16.49 -7.67 -0.88
CA VAL A 226 16.22 -7.60 -2.31
C VAL A 226 15.21 -6.50 -2.56
N VAL A 227 15.53 -5.58 -3.46
CA VAL A 227 14.60 -4.56 -3.91
C VAL A 227 14.02 -4.96 -5.27
N MET A 228 12.70 -5.05 -5.31
CA MET A 228 11.92 -5.27 -6.52
C MET A 228 11.31 -3.98 -7.03
N ARG A 229 11.32 -3.80 -8.36
CA ARG A 229 10.66 -2.68 -9.05
C ARG A 229 10.23 -3.14 -10.44
N ASP A 230 9.03 -2.77 -10.86
CA ASP A 230 8.46 -3.10 -12.18
C ASP A 230 8.56 -4.59 -12.57
N GLY A 231 8.39 -5.49 -11.59
CA GLY A 231 8.46 -6.93 -11.82
C GLY A 231 9.87 -7.48 -11.95
N ARG A 232 10.91 -6.68 -11.68
CA ARG A 232 12.32 -7.08 -11.73
C ARG A 232 12.99 -6.92 -10.37
N ARG A 233 14.02 -7.72 -10.10
CA ARG A 233 14.98 -7.42 -9.04
C ARG A 233 15.92 -6.33 -9.54
N VAL A 234 15.93 -5.17 -8.89
CA VAL A 234 16.77 -4.02 -9.28
C VAL A 234 18.03 -3.88 -8.43
N ALA A 235 18.00 -4.38 -7.18
CA ALA A 235 19.16 -4.40 -6.31
C ALA A 235 19.06 -5.56 -5.30
N SER A 236 20.22 -5.98 -4.77
CA SER A 236 20.32 -6.99 -3.74
C SER A 236 21.57 -6.76 -2.90
N TRP A 237 21.46 -6.98 -1.61
CA TRP A 237 22.56 -6.89 -0.64
C TRP A 237 22.56 -8.13 0.24
N ASP A 238 23.74 -8.67 0.49
CA ASP A 238 23.94 -9.82 1.37
C ASP A 238 23.95 -9.46 2.86
N ARG A 239 23.72 -8.18 3.17
CA ARG A 239 23.53 -7.64 4.51
C ARG A 239 22.36 -6.67 4.51
N ALA A 240 21.65 -6.60 5.64
CA ALA A 240 20.57 -5.63 5.85
C ALA A 240 21.03 -4.29 6.43
N ASP A 241 22.34 -4.08 6.64
CA ASP A 241 22.94 -2.81 7.09
C ASP A 241 23.09 -1.79 5.95
N VAL A 242 22.05 -1.68 5.12
CA VAL A 242 22.03 -0.76 3.98
C VAL A 242 21.43 0.56 4.43
N ASP A 243 22.09 1.66 4.07
CA ASP A 243 21.60 3.01 4.33
C ASP A 243 20.17 3.21 3.78
N VAL A 244 19.33 3.87 4.58
CA VAL A 244 17.90 4.07 4.31
C VAL A 244 17.69 4.80 2.99
N ASP A 245 18.49 5.83 2.70
CA ASP A 245 18.35 6.60 1.46
C ASP A 245 18.69 5.74 0.24
N THR A 246 19.71 4.88 0.36
CA THR A 246 20.07 3.91 -0.69
C THR A 246 18.93 2.92 -0.98
N LEU A 247 18.25 2.42 0.06
CA LEU A 247 17.10 1.53 -0.10
C LEU A 247 15.92 2.26 -0.76
N VAL A 248 15.65 3.51 -0.36
CA VAL A 248 14.61 4.34 -0.95
C VAL A 248 14.90 4.60 -2.42
N GLU A 249 16.10 5.06 -2.77
CA GLU A 249 16.49 5.35 -4.16
C GLU A 249 16.32 4.11 -5.07
N ALA A 250 16.73 2.94 -4.59
CA ALA A 250 16.53 1.68 -5.31
C ALA A 250 15.03 1.37 -5.52
N MET A 251 14.16 1.67 -4.54
CA MET A 251 12.73 1.45 -4.63
C MET A 251 12.02 2.41 -5.60
N VAL A 252 12.34 3.72 -5.58
CA VAL A 252 11.57 4.76 -6.30
C VAL A 252 12.17 5.21 -7.63
N ASP A 253 13.43 4.85 -7.93
CA ASP A 253 14.19 5.34 -9.10
C ASP A 253 14.34 6.87 -9.16
N ARG A 254 14.33 7.53 -8.00
CA ARG A 254 14.43 8.99 -7.86
C ARG A 254 15.19 9.32 -6.58
N THR A 255 15.87 10.45 -6.58
CA THR A 255 16.53 10.98 -5.38
C THR A 255 15.48 11.33 -4.31
N VAL A 256 15.82 11.17 -3.03
CA VAL A 256 14.92 11.37 -1.87
C VAL A 256 14.23 12.74 -1.91
N ASP A 257 14.93 13.78 -2.38
CA ASP A 257 14.42 15.16 -2.55
C ASP A 257 13.21 15.27 -3.50
N GLN A 258 13.03 14.32 -4.41
CA GLN A 258 11.89 14.29 -5.34
C GLN A 258 10.69 13.50 -4.78
N VAL A 259 10.90 12.68 -3.75
CA VAL A 259 9.87 11.85 -3.12
C VAL A 259 9.06 12.68 -2.13
N TYR A 260 9.71 13.61 -1.44
CA TYR A 260 9.09 14.55 -0.51
C TYR A 260 9.34 15.99 -0.99
N PRO A 261 8.50 16.54 -1.89
CA PRO A 261 8.64 17.94 -2.26
C PRO A 261 8.51 18.81 -1.00
N GLU A 262 9.32 19.86 -0.90
CA GLU A 262 9.18 20.80 0.21
C GLU A 262 7.73 21.29 0.29
N PRO A 263 7.08 21.21 1.47
CA PRO A 263 5.73 21.72 1.64
C PRO A 263 5.69 23.18 1.24
N ARG A 264 4.79 23.51 0.31
CA ARG A 264 4.56 24.90 -0.06
C ARG A 264 4.06 25.62 1.19
N ALA A 265 4.66 26.76 1.52
CA ALA A 265 4.18 27.57 2.63
C ALA A 265 2.69 27.91 2.40
N PRO A 266 1.83 27.83 3.44
CA PRO A 266 0.43 28.16 3.30
C PRO A 266 0.26 29.59 2.78
N GLU A 267 -0.62 29.75 1.80
CA GLU A 267 -0.98 31.05 1.25
C GLU A 267 -1.96 31.75 2.20
N SER A 268 -1.95 33.08 2.18
CA SER A 268 -2.95 33.86 2.91
C SER A 268 -4.35 33.60 2.37
N GLY A 269 -5.29 33.22 3.23
CA GLY A 269 -6.72 33.08 2.91
C GLY A 269 -7.33 31.80 3.46
N GLU A 270 -8.44 31.95 4.18
CA GLU A 270 -9.26 30.83 4.67
C GLU A 270 -9.85 30.06 3.49
N LEU A 271 -9.63 28.74 3.46
CA LEU A 271 -10.22 27.84 2.48
C LEU A 271 -11.45 27.13 3.05
N LEU A 272 -11.32 26.60 4.28
CA LEU A 272 -12.37 25.87 4.97
C LEU A 272 -12.26 26.10 6.48
N ARG A 273 -13.36 26.46 7.14
CA ARG A 273 -13.47 26.53 8.59
C ARG A 273 -14.56 25.60 9.07
N VAL A 274 -14.23 24.82 10.09
CA VAL A 274 -15.11 23.86 10.74
C VAL A 274 -15.30 24.33 12.17
N GLU A 275 -16.55 24.43 12.62
CA GLU A 275 -16.89 24.95 13.94
C GLU A 275 -17.81 23.99 14.69
N GLY A 276 -17.34 23.47 15.82
CA GLY A 276 -18.15 22.68 16.74
C GLY A 276 -18.75 21.42 16.13
N LEU A 277 -18.13 20.86 15.09
CA LEU A 277 -18.65 19.72 14.35
C LEU A 277 -18.74 18.49 15.28
N GLY A 278 -19.85 17.78 15.21
CA GLY A 278 -20.05 16.60 16.05
C GLY A 278 -21.08 15.62 15.49
N ARG A 279 -20.86 14.35 15.80
CA ARG A 279 -21.75 13.23 15.47
C ARG A 279 -21.86 12.31 16.68
N ALA A 280 -23.09 12.06 17.13
CA ALA A 280 -23.39 11.28 18.32
C ALA A 280 -22.75 9.88 18.23
N GLY A 281 -22.07 9.47 19.30
CA GLY A 281 -21.38 8.18 19.36
C GLY A 281 -20.07 8.09 18.55
N ALA A 282 -19.64 9.16 17.87
CA ALA A 282 -18.41 9.17 17.07
C ALA A 282 -17.41 10.24 17.51
N PHE A 283 -17.78 11.53 17.47
CA PHE A 283 -16.91 12.65 17.86
C PHE A 283 -17.73 13.89 18.24
N SER A 284 -17.13 14.84 18.97
CA SER A 284 -17.81 16.06 19.40
C SER A 284 -16.89 17.28 19.44
N GLY A 285 -17.44 18.44 19.05
CA GLY A 285 -16.81 19.74 19.28
C GLY A 285 -15.56 20.01 18.44
N VAL A 286 -15.43 19.38 17.28
CA VAL A 286 -14.26 19.54 16.42
C VAL A 286 -14.31 20.89 15.72
N SER A 287 -13.27 21.71 15.93
CA SER A 287 -13.12 23.00 15.26
C SER A 287 -11.71 23.17 14.71
N PHE A 288 -11.58 23.60 13.46
CA PHE A 288 -10.29 23.93 12.85
C PHE A 288 -10.49 24.84 11.64
N THR A 289 -9.41 25.51 11.22
CA THR A 289 -9.38 26.33 10.01
C THR A 289 -8.27 25.80 9.10
N LEU A 290 -8.57 25.63 7.83
CA LEU A 290 -7.66 25.21 6.77
C LEU A 290 -7.45 26.38 5.82
N HIS A 291 -6.20 26.75 5.59
CA HIS A 291 -5.82 27.83 4.69
C HIS A 291 -5.49 27.31 3.29
N ARG A 292 -5.47 28.22 2.31
CA ARG A 292 -5.10 27.88 0.93
C ARG A 292 -3.65 27.36 0.88
N GLY A 293 -3.45 26.22 0.23
CA GLY A 293 -2.13 25.58 0.11
C GLY A 293 -1.65 24.86 1.38
N GLU A 294 -2.38 24.95 2.49
CA GLU A 294 -2.07 24.23 3.73
C GLU A 294 -2.39 22.73 3.59
N VAL A 295 -1.54 21.90 4.20
CA VAL A 295 -1.81 20.47 4.39
C VAL A 295 -2.07 20.23 5.88
N LEU A 296 -3.35 20.07 6.24
CA LEU A 296 -3.75 19.79 7.62
C LEU A 296 -3.68 18.28 7.90
N GLY A 297 -2.81 17.89 8.84
CA GLY A 297 -2.72 16.52 9.34
C GLY A 297 -3.65 16.27 10.53
N ILE A 298 -4.48 15.22 10.46
CA ILE A 298 -5.35 14.77 11.55
C ILE A 298 -4.84 13.42 12.06
N ALA A 299 -4.41 13.36 13.31
CA ALA A 299 -3.83 12.18 13.94
C ALA A 299 -4.56 11.79 15.24
N GLY A 300 -4.52 10.50 15.58
CA GLY A 300 -5.22 9.93 16.74
C GLY A 300 -5.23 8.41 16.69
N LEU A 301 -5.39 7.78 17.87
CA LEU A 301 -5.47 6.32 18.01
C LEU A 301 -6.64 5.71 17.20
N VAL A 302 -6.63 4.40 17.01
CA VAL A 302 -7.75 3.68 16.40
C VAL A 302 -9.03 3.94 17.21
N GLY A 303 -10.12 4.31 16.54
CA GLY A 303 -11.38 4.68 17.20
C GLY A 303 -11.45 6.14 17.68
N ALA A 304 -10.43 6.97 17.43
CA ALA A 304 -10.46 8.40 17.80
C ALA A 304 -11.39 9.27 16.94
N GLY A 305 -12.21 8.69 16.06
CA GLY A 305 -13.17 9.43 15.23
C GLY A 305 -12.60 10.04 13.94
N ARG A 306 -11.38 9.67 13.52
CA ARG A 306 -10.71 10.26 12.34
C ARG A 306 -11.47 9.99 11.04
N THR A 307 -11.87 8.74 10.85
CA THR A 307 -12.54 8.28 9.63
C THR A 307 -13.97 8.79 9.59
N GLU A 308 -14.63 8.82 10.75
CA GLU A 308 -15.95 9.37 10.97
C GLU A 308 -15.98 10.88 10.71
N LEU A 309 -14.98 11.63 11.17
CA LEU A 309 -14.82 13.05 10.88
C LEU A 309 -14.68 13.30 9.38
N ALA A 310 -13.83 12.54 8.68
CA ALA A 310 -13.66 12.67 7.24
C ALA A 310 -14.95 12.35 6.46
N ARG A 311 -15.70 11.32 6.88
CA ARG A 311 -17.01 10.96 6.30
C ARG A 311 -18.08 12.01 6.57
N ALA A 312 -18.06 12.65 7.74
CA ALA A 312 -18.97 13.72 8.10
C ALA A 312 -18.72 14.99 7.29
N LEU A 313 -17.46 15.40 7.13
CA LEU A 313 -17.08 16.54 6.27
C LEU A 313 -17.46 16.32 4.80
N PHE A 314 -17.55 15.07 4.37
CA PHE A 314 -17.95 14.69 3.02
C PHE A 314 -19.45 14.38 2.89
N GLY A 315 -20.24 14.40 3.97
CA GLY A 315 -21.67 14.06 3.92
C GLY A 315 -21.99 12.58 3.69
N ALA A 316 -21.01 11.69 3.72
CA ALA A 316 -21.25 10.25 3.67
C ALA A 316 -21.90 9.75 4.98
N GLU A 317 -21.52 10.36 6.09
CA GLU A 317 -22.10 10.15 7.42
C GLU A 317 -22.28 11.53 8.09
N PRO A 318 -23.35 12.28 7.75
CA PRO A 318 -23.48 13.70 8.10
C PRO A 318 -23.30 14.01 9.58
N ALA A 319 -22.73 15.18 9.90
CA ALA A 319 -22.67 15.64 11.29
C ALA A 319 -24.08 15.97 11.82
N ASP A 320 -24.31 15.74 13.12
CA ASP A 320 -25.57 16.08 13.77
C ASP A 320 -25.59 17.55 14.25
N ARG A 321 -24.42 18.19 14.31
CA ARG A 321 -24.23 19.55 14.80
C ARG A 321 -22.93 20.16 14.28
N GLY A 322 -22.84 21.48 14.41
CA GLY A 322 -21.69 22.29 13.98
C GLY A 322 -21.89 22.86 12.59
N ARG A 323 -20.89 23.62 12.13
CA ARG A 323 -20.93 24.33 10.85
C ARG A 323 -19.66 24.10 10.06
N ILE A 324 -19.81 24.11 8.74
CA ILE A 324 -18.71 24.02 7.78
C ILE A 324 -18.82 25.27 6.90
N VAL A 325 -17.76 26.04 6.80
CA VAL A 325 -17.71 27.29 6.03
C VAL A 325 -16.57 27.18 5.02
N ALA A 326 -16.81 27.50 3.75
CA ALA A 326 -15.78 27.57 2.72
C ALA A 326 -15.70 28.98 2.14
N GLY A 327 -14.61 29.69 2.43
CA GLY A 327 -14.51 31.13 2.19
C GLY A 327 -15.61 31.87 2.96
N ASP A 328 -16.46 32.62 2.26
CA ASP A 328 -17.56 33.40 2.87
C ASP A 328 -18.90 32.64 2.90
N ARG A 329 -18.92 31.36 2.47
CA ARG A 329 -20.17 30.59 2.32
C ARG A 329 -20.23 29.45 3.33
N GLU A 330 -21.31 29.43 4.12
CA GLU A 330 -21.67 28.25 4.91
C GLU A 330 -22.14 27.11 3.99
N LEU A 331 -21.61 25.91 4.23
CA LEU A 331 -21.87 24.70 3.48
C LEU A 331 -22.81 23.79 4.27
N GLU A 332 -23.99 23.54 3.71
CA GLU A 332 -24.87 22.46 4.17
C GLU A 332 -24.51 21.18 3.42
N ILE A 333 -23.83 20.26 4.10
CA ILE A 333 -23.37 19.00 3.50
C ILE A 333 -24.18 17.85 4.10
N ALA A 334 -25.28 17.49 3.43
CA ALA A 334 -26.14 16.37 3.84
C ALA A 334 -25.84 15.08 3.08
N SER A 335 -25.10 15.17 1.97
CA SER A 335 -24.75 14.05 1.11
C SER A 335 -23.38 14.22 0.46
N PRO A 336 -22.77 13.13 -0.07
CA PRO A 336 -21.55 13.19 -0.87
C PRO A 336 -21.62 14.14 -2.08
N ILE A 337 -22.81 14.32 -2.66
CA ILE A 337 -22.98 15.17 -3.83
C ILE A 337 -22.77 16.64 -3.44
N ASP A 338 -23.28 17.07 -2.29
CA ASP A 338 -23.15 18.44 -1.80
C ASP A 338 -21.67 18.80 -1.57
N ALA A 339 -20.91 17.87 -0.98
CA ALA A 339 -19.47 18.02 -0.78
C ALA A 339 -18.73 18.16 -2.12
N ILE A 340 -19.04 17.30 -3.10
CA ILE A 340 -18.43 17.34 -4.43
C ILE A 340 -18.75 18.65 -5.16
N GLU A 341 -19.99 19.14 -5.08
CA GLU A 341 -20.39 20.42 -5.66
C GLU A 341 -19.69 21.61 -4.99
N ALA A 342 -19.38 21.50 -3.69
CA ALA A 342 -18.55 22.44 -2.95
C ALA A 342 -17.04 22.29 -3.22
N GLY A 343 -16.63 21.30 -4.04
CA GLY A 343 -15.23 21.05 -4.40
C GLY A 343 -14.46 20.20 -3.38
N ILE A 344 -15.13 19.61 -2.40
CA ILE A 344 -14.56 18.68 -1.42
C ILE A 344 -14.60 17.27 -1.99
N VAL A 345 -13.49 16.55 -1.93
CA VAL A 345 -13.37 15.18 -2.42
C VAL A 345 -12.80 14.30 -1.33
N LEU A 346 -13.44 13.16 -1.08
CA LEU A 346 -12.97 12.15 -0.14
C LEU A 346 -12.24 11.03 -0.87
N VAL A 347 -11.05 10.68 -0.38
CA VAL A 347 -10.39 9.41 -0.68
C VAL A 347 -10.60 8.51 0.54
N PRO A 348 -11.44 7.47 0.46
CA PRO A 348 -11.79 6.66 1.63
C PRO A 348 -10.61 5.76 2.06
N GLU A 349 -10.58 5.44 3.35
CA GLU A 349 -9.61 4.52 3.96
C GLU A 349 -9.74 3.10 3.36
N ASP A 350 -10.97 2.57 3.31
CA ASP A 350 -11.26 1.31 2.64
C ASP A 350 -11.66 1.53 1.18
N ARG A 351 -10.67 1.36 0.31
CA ARG A 351 -10.84 1.48 -1.15
C ARG A 351 -11.67 0.36 -1.79
N LYS A 352 -11.76 -0.82 -1.17
CA LYS A 352 -12.48 -1.98 -1.72
C LYS A 352 -13.96 -1.88 -1.38
N ALA A 353 -14.28 -1.53 -0.14
CA ALA A 353 -15.66 -1.42 0.32
C ALA A 353 -16.31 -0.09 -0.06
N SER A 354 -15.54 1.00 -0.10
CA SER A 354 -16.11 2.36 -0.23
C SER A 354 -15.52 3.20 -1.36
N GLY A 355 -14.46 2.75 -2.03
CA GLY A 355 -13.77 3.52 -3.08
C GLY A 355 -14.04 3.05 -4.51
N LEU A 356 -14.35 1.76 -4.73
CA LEU A 356 -14.48 1.15 -6.05
C LEU A 356 -15.61 0.13 -6.10
N VAL A 357 -16.26 0.04 -7.27
CA VAL A 357 -17.16 -1.07 -7.59
C VAL A 357 -16.32 -2.17 -8.25
N LEU A 358 -15.86 -3.14 -7.45
CA LEU A 358 -14.86 -4.14 -7.89
C LEU A 358 -15.31 -5.01 -9.07
N GLY A 359 -16.61 -5.31 -9.16
CA GLY A 359 -17.18 -6.08 -10.28
C GLY A 359 -17.28 -5.29 -11.59
N MET A 360 -17.11 -3.97 -11.55
CA MET A 360 -17.28 -3.09 -12.69
C MET A 360 -15.94 -2.86 -13.41
N PRO A 361 -15.94 -2.63 -14.74
CA PRO A 361 -14.74 -2.25 -15.48
C PRO A 361 -14.04 -1.01 -14.92
N VAL A 362 -12.71 -0.92 -15.10
CA VAL A 362 -11.91 0.25 -14.71
C VAL A 362 -12.46 1.54 -15.32
N GLN A 363 -12.79 1.53 -16.61
CA GLN A 363 -13.30 2.71 -17.31
C GLN A 363 -14.61 3.22 -16.73
N ASP A 364 -15.45 2.33 -16.23
CA ASP A 364 -16.75 2.67 -15.68
C ASP A 364 -16.58 3.14 -14.23
N ASN A 365 -15.69 2.51 -13.44
CA ASN A 365 -15.29 3.02 -12.11
C ASN A 365 -14.78 4.46 -12.17
N VAL A 366 -13.93 4.76 -13.15
CA VAL A 366 -13.39 6.11 -13.36
C VAL A 366 -14.48 7.08 -13.84
N ALA A 367 -15.49 6.60 -14.55
CA ALA A 367 -16.57 7.42 -15.09
C ALA A 367 -17.73 7.70 -14.13
N LEU A 368 -17.96 6.84 -13.14
CA LEU A 368 -19.08 6.91 -12.19
C LEU A 368 -19.32 8.33 -11.62
N PRO A 369 -18.31 9.04 -11.09
CA PRO A 369 -18.52 10.36 -10.48
C PRO A 369 -18.85 11.47 -11.50
N SER A 370 -18.57 11.26 -12.78
CA SER A 370 -18.78 12.21 -13.87
C SER A 370 -19.86 11.75 -14.85
N LEU A 371 -20.71 10.80 -14.47
CA LEU A 371 -21.75 10.26 -15.35
C LEU A 371 -22.66 11.36 -15.91
N ARG A 372 -22.97 12.40 -15.13
CA ARG A 372 -23.76 13.57 -15.60
C ARG A 372 -23.10 14.26 -16.79
N ASP A 373 -21.80 14.52 -16.74
CA ASP A 373 -21.05 15.17 -17.83
C ASP A 373 -20.84 14.27 -19.07
N LEU A 374 -20.95 12.95 -18.85
CA LEU A 374 -20.76 11.92 -19.87
C LEU A 374 -22.08 11.45 -20.50
N THR A 375 -23.22 12.01 -20.07
CA THR A 375 -24.56 11.65 -20.52
C THR A 375 -25.10 12.71 -21.47
N ASP A 376 -25.64 12.29 -22.62
CA ASP A 376 -26.35 13.16 -23.55
C ASP A 376 -27.75 12.58 -23.82
N GLY A 377 -28.80 13.37 -23.57
CA GLY A 377 -30.18 12.92 -23.77
C GLY A 377 -30.58 11.70 -22.92
N GLY A 378 -30.01 11.54 -21.73
CA GLY A 378 -30.26 10.40 -20.83
C GLY A 378 -29.44 9.15 -21.15
N VAL A 379 -28.62 9.15 -22.20
CA VAL A 379 -27.76 8.02 -22.57
C VAL A 379 -26.29 8.34 -22.33
N VAL A 380 -25.60 7.48 -21.59
CA VAL A 380 -24.16 7.60 -21.35
C VAL A 380 -23.39 7.37 -22.65
N ARG A 381 -22.59 8.36 -23.09
CA ARG A 381 -21.76 8.23 -24.29
C ARG A 381 -20.49 7.42 -23.99
N ARG A 382 -20.51 6.15 -24.37
CA ARG A 382 -19.38 5.20 -24.17
C ARG A 382 -18.06 5.64 -24.82
N SER A 383 -18.09 6.46 -25.88
CA SER A 383 -16.87 7.06 -26.45
C SER A 383 -16.18 7.99 -25.45
N ARG A 384 -16.92 8.93 -24.85
CA ARG A 384 -16.40 9.87 -23.84
C ARG A 384 -15.89 9.17 -22.59
N VAL A 385 -16.58 8.11 -22.13
CA VAL A 385 -16.13 7.26 -21.02
C VAL A 385 -14.74 6.67 -21.32
N ARG A 386 -14.55 6.10 -22.53
CA ARG A 386 -13.28 5.50 -22.93
C ARG A 386 -12.16 6.52 -23.05
N ASP A 387 -12.43 7.70 -23.60
CA ASP A 387 -11.42 8.75 -23.75
C ASP A 387 -10.99 9.33 -22.40
N MET A 388 -11.94 9.53 -21.49
CA MET A 388 -11.64 9.96 -20.12
C MET A 388 -10.82 8.92 -19.37
N ALA A 389 -11.22 7.64 -19.45
CA ALA A 389 -10.48 6.54 -18.84
C ALA A 389 -9.06 6.42 -19.39
N ARG A 390 -8.87 6.59 -20.70
CA ARG A 390 -7.54 6.56 -21.34
C ARG A 390 -6.65 7.71 -20.86
N ASN A 391 -7.20 8.94 -20.79
CA ASN A 391 -6.46 10.11 -20.34
C ASN A 391 -6.03 9.97 -18.86
N LEU A 392 -6.95 9.55 -18.00
CA LEU A 392 -6.66 9.35 -16.58
C LEU A 392 -5.70 8.17 -16.36
N ALA A 393 -5.82 7.08 -17.13
CA ALA A 393 -4.88 5.96 -17.06
C ALA A 393 -3.46 6.39 -17.43
N GLN A 394 -3.29 7.24 -18.45
CA GLN A 394 -1.99 7.81 -18.80
C GLN A 394 -1.46 8.74 -17.71
N ARG A 395 -2.31 9.62 -17.17
CA ARG A 395 -1.90 10.62 -16.19
C ARG A 395 -1.55 10.03 -14.82
N PHE A 396 -2.18 8.93 -14.43
CA PHE A 396 -1.98 8.26 -13.14
C PHE A 396 -1.26 6.92 -13.23
N ASP A 397 -0.72 6.56 -14.40
CA ASP A 397 -0.09 5.26 -14.67
C ASP A 397 -0.97 4.08 -14.21
N ILE A 398 -2.27 4.09 -14.52
CA ILE A 398 -3.16 2.98 -14.14
C ILE A 398 -2.85 1.80 -15.08
N ARG A 399 -2.20 0.75 -14.54
CA ARG A 399 -1.82 -0.43 -15.33
C ARG A 399 -3.00 -1.40 -15.45
N GLY A 400 -3.34 -1.83 -16.66
CA GLY A 400 -4.44 -2.76 -16.93
C GLY A 400 -5.27 -2.34 -18.14
N ARG A 401 -6.31 -3.12 -18.47
CA ARG A 401 -7.20 -2.79 -19.60
C ARG A 401 -8.41 -1.97 -19.10
N PRO A 402 -8.86 -0.93 -19.82
CA PRO A 402 -10.04 -0.15 -19.42
C PRO A 402 -11.31 -0.99 -19.21
N GLY A 403 -11.48 -2.06 -20.00
CA GLY A 403 -12.60 -2.99 -19.89
C GLY A 403 -12.44 -4.10 -18.82
N GLN A 404 -11.29 -4.19 -18.16
CA GLN A 404 -11.02 -5.20 -17.13
C GLN A 404 -11.76 -4.83 -15.83
N ALA A 405 -12.28 -5.82 -15.12
CA ALA A 405 -12.92 -5.59 -13.82
C ALA A 405 -11.91 -5.06 -12.79
N ALA A 406 -12.28 -3.99 -12.07
CA ALA A 406 -11.39 -3.32 -11.12
C ALA A 406 -10.87 -4.29 -10.03
N GLY A 407 -11.68 -5.24 -9.58
CA GLY A 407 -11.31 -6.24 -8.57
C GLY A 407 -10.14 -7.15 -8.96
N THR A 408 -9.82 -7.26 -10.26
CA THR A 408 -8.69 -8.07 -10.75
C THR A 408 -7.36 -7.32 -10.77
N LEU A 409 -7.37 -6.01 -10.45
CA LEU A 409 -6.18 -5.19 -10.39
C LEU A 409 -5.49 -5.25 -9.02
N SER A 410 -4.21 -4.88 -8.99
CA SER A 410 -3.44 -4.77 -7.75
C SER A 410 -3.95 -3.63 -6.85
N GLY A 411 -3.71 -3.72 -5.55
CA GLY A 411 -4.07 -2.67 -4.59
C GLY A 411 -3.44 -1.30 -4.88
N GLY A 412 -2.28 -1.27 -5.55
CA GLY A 412 -1.65 -0.03 -6.04
C GLY A 412 -2.46 0.63 -7.15
N ASN A 413 -2.96 -0.15 -8.11
CA ASN A 413 -3.86 0.35 -9.15
C ASN A 413 -5.21 0.78 -8.59
N HIS A 414 -5.75 0.08 -7.58
CA HIS A 414 -6.97 0.54 -6.89
C HIS A 414 -6.81 1.95 -6.32
N ARG A 415 -5.65 2.25 -5.69
CA ARG A 415 -5.35 3.59 -5.19
C ARG A 415 -5.24 4.63 -6.31
N ARG A 416 -4.66 4.28 -7.45
CA ARG A 416 -4.55 5.18 -8.62
C ARG A 416 -5.91 5.48 -9.24
N ILE A 417 -6.81 4.49 -9.30
CA ILE A 417 -8.19 4.67 -9.79
C ILE A 417 -9.00 5.53 -8.83
N ALA A 418 -8.86 5.32 -7.52
CA ALA A 418 -9.54 6.10 -6.50
C ALA A 418 -9.00 7.54 -6.37
N ARG A 419 -7.76 7.81 -6.81
CA ARG A 419 -7.16 9.15 -6.81
C ARG A 419 -7.66 9.96 -8.00
N ARG A 420 -8.34 11.07 -7.70
CA ARG A 420 -8.76 12.07 -8.67
C ARG A 420 -7.96 13.36 -8.50
N PRO A 421 -7.55 14.05 -9.57
CA PRO A 421 -7.26 15.48 -9.51
C PRO A 421 -8.59 16.23 -9.63
N GLY A 422 -8.91 17.05 -8.63
CA GLY A 422 -10.10 17.91 -8.65
C GLY A 422 -10.20 18.65 -9.99
N TRP A 423 -11.19 18.27 -10.79
CA TRP A 423 -11.59 19.06 -11.95
C TRP A 423 -12.90 19.73 -11.59
N SER A 424 -12.75 21.03 -11.37
CA SER A 424 -13.83 22.00 -11.28
C SER A 424 -14.74 21.90 -12.50
N SER A 425 -16.01 22.10 -12.23
CA SER A 425 -17.04 22.53 -13.17
C SER A 425 -16.49 23.52 -14.21
N GLY A 426 -17.00 23.38 -15.44
CA GLY A 426 -16.43 23.91 -16.67
C GLY A 426 -15.83 25.33 -16.61
N CYS A 427 -14.63 25.45 -17.20
CA CYS A 427 -14.01 26.73 -17.49
C CYS A 427 -14.87 27.49 -18.53
N ARG A 428 -15.67 28.46 -18.07
CA ARG A 428 -16.36 29.45 -18.91
C ARG A 428 -15.46 30.68 -19.13
N CYS A 429 -14.27 30.50 -19.69
CA CYS A 429 -13.44 31.63 -20.10
C CYS A 429 -13.87 32.07 -21.51
N ARG A 430 -14.43 33.28 -21.64
CA ARG A 430 -14.76 33.90 -22.95
C ARG A 430 -13.58 34.65 -23.58
N THR A 431 -12.44 34.77 -22.91
CA THR A 431 -11.26 35.49 -23.40
C THR A 431 -9.96 34.82 -22.97
N THR A 432 -8.98 34.79 -23.87
CA THR A 432 -7.67 34.13 -23.75
C THR A 432 -6.67 34.86 -22.85
N SER A 433 -6.96 36.08 -22.41
CA SER A 433 -5.98 36.95 -21.75
C SER A 433 -5.70 36.64 -20.27
N HIS A 434 -6.48 35.79 -19.60
CA HIS A 434 -6.37 35.59 -18.13
C HIS A 434 -6.49 34.12 -17.68
N CYS A 435 -6.26 33.15 -18.57
CA CYS A 435 -6.31 31.73 -18.19
C CYS A 435 -4.91 31.14 -17.98
N PRO A 436 -4.49 30.79 -16.75
CA PRO A 436 -3.18 30.17 -16.48
C PRO A 436 -3.06 28.72 -17.00
N ARG A 437 -4.07 28.21 -17.72
CA ARG A 437 -4.15 26.85 -18.31
C ARG A 437 -4.11 26.82 -19.84
N CYS A 438 -3.91 27.95 -20.52
CA CYS A 438 -3.78 28.00 -21.98
C CYS A 438 -2.41 27.48 -22.43
N VAL A 439 -2.41 26.50 -23.34
CA VAL A 439 -1.21 26.08 -24.08
C VAL A 439 -1.24 26.78 -25.44
N ILE A 440 -0.23 27.62 -25.71
CA ILE A 440 -0.10 28.34 -26.99
C ILE A 440 0.84 27.53 -27.89
N SER A 441 0.38 27.19 -29.10
CA SER A 441 1.17 26.53 -30.15
C SER A 441 1.18 27.39 -31.43
N PRO A 442 2.13 27.18 -32.37
CA PRO A 442 2.17 27.92 -33.64
C PRO A 442 0.90 27.75 -34.51
N THR A 443 0.11 26.71 -34.24
CA THR A 443 -1.12 26.36 -34.95
C THR A 443 -2.40 26.76 -34.22
N GLY A 444 -2.31 27.38 -33.03
CA GLY A 444 -3.48 27.84 -32.26
C GLY A 444 -3.35 27.67 -30.74
N ALA A 445 -4.31 28.23 -29.98
CA ALA A 445 -4.38 28.16 -28.51
C ALA A 445 -5.47 27.16 -28.04
N TRP A 446 -5.13 26.31 -27.06
CA TRP A 446 -5.97 25.21 -26.61
C TRP A 446 -6.22 25.24 -25.10
N CYS A 447 -7.46 24.98 -24.68
CA CYS A 447 -7.85 24.87 -23.27
C CYS A 447 -8.81 23.69 -23.06
N GLY A 448 -8.38 22.69 -22.28
CA GLY A 448 -9.23 21.54 -21.92
C GLY A 448 -9.70 20.70 -23.11
N GLY A 449 -8.88 20.56 -24.16
CA GLY A 449 -9.19 19.74 -25.33
C GLY A 449 -10.11 20.40 -26.37
N ARG A 450 -10.37 21.71 -26.25
CA ARG A 450 -11.07 22.52 -27.26
C ARG A 450 -10.17 23.65 -27.78
N GLU A 451 -10.30 23.94 -29.07
CA GLU A 451 -9.65 25.06 -29.74
C GLU A 451 -10.33 26.37 -29.33
N CYS A 452 -9.55 27.37 -28.90
CA CYS A 452 -10.09 28.68 -28.52
C CYS A 452 -10.49 29.46 -29.78
N ALA A 453 -11.68 30.09 -29.78
CA ALA A 453 -12.21 30.81 -30.93
C ALA A 453 -11.21 31.86 -31.47
N THR A 454 -11.03 31.87 -32.79
CA THR A 454 -10.10 32.70 -33.55
C THR A 454 -10.31 34.20 -33.35
N TRP A 455 -9.20 34.93 -33.28
CA TRP A 455 -9.13 36.40 -33.22
C TRP A 455 -9.58 37.01 -34.56
N PRO A 456 -10.53 37.97 -34.61
CA PRO A 456 -10.77 38.76 -35.80
C PRO A 456 -9.79 39.95 -35.81
N GLY A 457 -8.82 39.93 -36.71
CA GLY A 457 -8.05 41.14 -37.06
C GLY A 457 -6.56 40.92 -37.20
N THR A 458 -6.10 40.45 -38.35
CA THR A 458 -4.80 40.90 -38.89
C THR A 458 -4.92 41.02 -40.40
N SER A 459 -4.95 42.27 -40.89
CA SER A 459 -4.60 42.60 -42.27
C SER A 459 -3.08 42.45 -42.44
N PRO A 460 -2.57 41.99 -43.60
CA PRO A 460 -1.14 41.78 -43.80
C PRO A 460 -0.48 43.05 -44.37
N SER A 461 0.53 43.59 -43.70
CA SER A 461 1.59 44.37 -44.36
C SER A 461 2.77 44.57 -43.42
N GLY A 462 3.99 44.46 -43.96
CA GLY A 462 5.20 44.98 -43.32
C GLY A 462 6.29 43.95 -43.01
N SER A 463 7.02 43.55 -44.05
CA SER A 463 8.42 43.13 -43.97
C SER A 463 9.26 44.05 -43.05
N THR A 464 10.21 43.54 -42.25
CA THR A 464 11.65 43.47 -42.57
C THR A 464 12.50 43.03 -41.37
N SER A 465 13.56 42.28 -41.71
CA SER A 465 14.88 42.20 -41.06
C SER A 465 15.15 41.13 -40.00
N VAL A 466 16.10 40.29 -40.42
CA VAL A 466 16.88 39.27 -39.74
C VAL A 466 17.93 39.94 -38.84
N ALA A 467 18.12 39.44 -37.61
CA ALA A 467 19.39 39.54 -36.89
C ALA A 467 19.54 38.38 -35.89
N GLY A 468 20.67 37.66 -35.98
CA GLY A 468 21.03 36.49 -35.17
C GLY A 468 21.49 36.79 -33.73
N PRO A 469 22.00 35.77 -33.01
CA PRO A 469 21.98 35.73 -31.55
C PRO A 469 23.20 36.42 -30.91
N ALA A 470 22.97 37.15 -29.81
CA ALA A 470 24.04 37.76 -29.01
C ALA A 470 23.99 37.30 -27.54
N ARG A 471 24.95 36.42 -27.23
CA ARG A 471 25.83 36.37 -26.04
C ARG A 471 25.24 36.53 -24.62
N ARG A 472 25.51 35.49 -23.82
CA ARG A 472 25.64 35.51 -22.34
C ARG A 472 26.57 36.64 -21.87
N PRO A 473 26.43 37.03 -20.59
CA PRO A 473 27.61 37.06 -19.73
C PRO A 473 27.43 36.21 -18.47
N ALA A 474 28.52 35.53 -18.11
CA ALA A 474 28.72 34.85 -16.85
C ALA A 474 29.09 35.86 -15.75
N ARG A 475 28.59 35.66 -14.53
CA ARG A 475 29.28 35.99 -13.27
C ARG A 475 28.91 34.95 -12.20
N SER A 476 29.92 34.34 -11.61
CA SER A 476 29.93 33.57 -10.36
C SER A 476 30.89 34.30 -9.38
N PRO A 477 31.11 33.83 -8.15
CA PRO A 477 30.15 33.52 -7.07
C PRO A 477 30.50 34.34 -5.80
N ALA A 478 29.57 34.47 -4.85
CA ALA A 478 29.86 34.98 -3.51
C ALA A 478 29.73 33.87 -2.47
N VAL A 479 30.88 33.43 -1.97
CA VAL A 479 31.07 32.57 -0.80
C VAL A 479 31.00 33.46 0.45
N ILE A 480 30.14 33.14 1.41
CA ILE A 480 30.28 33.62 2.79
C ILE A 480 30.25 32.41 3.73
N SER A 481 31.41 32.13 4.29
CA SER A 481 31.68 31.28 5.43
C SER A 481 31.34 31.99 6.75
N ARG A 482 30.64 31.31 7.68
CA ARG A 482 30.80 31.50 9.14
C ARG A 482 30.50 30.14 9.81
N ARG A 483 31.55 29.39 10.16
CA ARG A 483 32.20 29.30 11.49
C ARG A 483 31.31 28.71 12.60
N ARG A 484 31.73 27.51 12.99
CA ARG A 484 31.44 26.80 14.24
C ARG A 484 31.73 27.67 15.47
N SER A 485 30.90 27.54 16.49
CA SER A 485 31.25 27.71 17.89
C SER A 485 30.55 26.63 18.71
N SER A 486 31.35 25.80 19.37
CA SER A 486 30.98 24.74 20.30
C SER A 486 30.75 25.30 21.73
N PRO A 487 30.54 24.48 22.77
CA PRO A 487 29.31 24.45 23.57
C PRO A 487 29.45 25.08 24.97
N SER A 488 28.33 25.52 25.55
CA SER A 488 28.24 25.80 26.99
C SER A 488 27.06 25.03 27.57
N GLY A 489 27.36 24.12 28.49
CA GLY A 489 26.39 23.23 29.11
C GLY A 489 25.38 23.94 30.01
N PHE A 490 24.26 23.26 30.23
CA PHE A 490 23.48 23.41 31.45
C PHE A 490 22.97 22.05 31.91
N ARG A 491 23.02 21.89 33.23
CA ARG A 491 22.83 20.68 34.02
C ARG A 491 21.35 20.30 34.17
N SER A 492 21.17 18.99 34.39
CA SER A 492 20.16 18.29 35.20
C SER A 492 19.08 19.10 35.95
N GLY A 493 17.84 18.61 35.85
CA GLY A 493 16.75 18.85 36.82
C GLY A 493 15.58 17.89 36.57
N ARG A 494 15.23 17.10 37.58
CA ARG A 494 14.13 16.12 37.61
C ARG A 494 12.78 16.78 37.99
N ALA A 495 11.71 16.02 37.76
CA ALA A 495 10.35 16.13 38.32
C ALA A 495 9.54 17.33 37.79
N TRP A 496 8.33 17.17 37.25
CA TRP A 496 7.21 16.28 37.57
C TRP A 496 6.55 15.70 36.32
#